data_AF-A0A1F4XKS0-F1
#
_entry.id   AF-A0A1F4XKS0-F1
#
_cell.length_a   1.000
_cell.length_b   1.000
_cell.length_c   1.000
_cell.angle_alpha   90.00
_cell.angle_beta   90.00
_cell.angle_gamma   90.00
#
_symmetry.space_group_name_H-M   'P 1'
#
loop_
_entity.id
_entity.type
_entity.pdbx_description
1 polymer ?
#
loop_
_entity_poly.entity_id
_entity_poly.type
_entity_poly.pdbx_seq_one_letter_code
_entity_poly.pdbx_strand_id
1 'polypeptide(L)' 'MRSILNVSLPAEKRKMIEERAKKTHQSVSAYILYATELERDLIQEDEILARAKKAEKDYQQGKTKKLKSLADLMK' A
#
# COMPACT_ATOMS: atom_id res chain seq x y z
N MET A 1 2.28 -24.72 12.25
CA MET A 1 2.83 -24.44 13.60
C MET A 1 2.56 -22.98 13.94
N ARG A 2 2.16 -22.66 15.17
CA ARG A 2 2.01 -21.26 15.62
C ARG A 2 3.28 -20.86 16.39
N SER A 3 3.83 -19.70 16.09
CA SER A 3 4.97 -19.10 16.81
C SER A 3 4.50 -17.90 17.61
N ILE A 4 5.06 -17.70 18.80
CA ILE A 4 4.76 -16.54 19.65
C ILE A 4 5.81 -15.46 19.38
N LEU A 5 5.37 -14.23 19.15
CA LEU A 5 6.23 -13.07 18.98
C LEU A 5 6.03 -12.12 20.17
N ASN A 6 7.09 -11.85 20.91
CA ASN A 6 7.11 -10.84 21.97
C ASN A 6 7.89 -9.62 21.50
N VAL A 7 7.30 -8.43 21.64
CA VAL A 7 7.91 -7.16 21.20
C VAL A 7 7.91 -6.17 22.34
N SER A 8 9.09 -5.66 22.70
CA SER A 8 9.24 -4.56 23.66
C SER A 8 9.00 -3.23 22.95
N LEU A 9 8.09 -2.42 23.47
CA LEU A 9 7.68 -1.14 22.88
C LEU A 9 7.67 -0.03 23.94
N PRO A 10 8.04 1.21 23.59
CA PRO A 10 7.77 2.37 24.44
C PRO A 10 6.27 2.49 24.75
N ALA A 11 5.93 2.95 25.96
CA ALA A 11 4.55 3.04 26.42
C ALA A 11 3.65 3.85 25.46
N GLU A 12 4.18 4.94 24.91
CA GLU A 12 3.47 5.79 23.95
C GLU A 12 3.11 5.04 22.65
N LYS A 13 4.05 4.25 22.13
CA LYS A 13 3.84 3.45 20.91
C LYS A 13 2.84 2.33 21.15
N ARG A 14 2.89 1.69 22.31
CA ARG A 14 1.91 0.68 22.71
C ARG A 14 0.50 1.27 22.73
N LYS A 15 0.31 2.41 23.40
CA LYS A 15 -1.00 3.08 23.48
C LYS A 15 -1.52 3.46 22.08
N MET A 16 -0.66 4.00 21.22
CA MET A 16 -1.02 4.32 19.84
C MET A 16 -1.50 3.09 19.07
N ILE A 17 -0.83 1.94 19.20
CA ILE A 17 -1.22 0.70 18.53
C ILE A 17 -2.57 0.21 19.05
N GLU A 18 -2.79 0.22 20.36
CA GLU A 18 -4.05 -0.16 21.00
C GLU A 18 -5.23 0.72 20.52
N GLU A 19 -5.02 2.03 20.42
CA GLU A 19 -6.03 2.97 19.89
C GLU A 19 -6.35 2.72 18.42
N ARG A 20 -5.35 2.43 17.58
CA ARG A 20 -5.55 2.12 16.17
C ARG A 20 -6.28 0.79 15.97
N ALA A 21 -5.91 -0.25 16.72
CA ALA A 21 -6.60 -1.53 16.69
C ALA A 21 -8.08 -1.40 17.11
N LYS A 22 -8.37 -0.55 18.12
CA LYS A 22 -9.74 -0.24 18.52
C LYS A 22 -10.54 0.44 17.41
N LYS A 23 -9.92 1.36 16.66
CA LYS A 23 -10.57 2.05 15.52
C LYS A 23 -10.90 1.10 14.37
N THR A 24 -10.12 0.05 14.17
CA THR A 24 -10.39 -0.98 13.16
C THR A 24 -11.25 -2.13 13.68
N HIS A 25 -11.77 -2.04 14.92
CA HIS A 25 -12.53 -3.11 15.59
C HIS A 25 -11.80 -4.46 15.65
N GLN A 26 -10.47 -4.43 15.76
CA GLN A 26 -9.61 -5.60 15.78
C GLN A 26 -8.87 -5.74 17.11
N SER A 27 -8.42 -6.96 17.42
CA SER A 27 -7.41 -7.15 18.47
C SER A 27 -6.07 -6.56 18.02
N VAL A 28 -5.20 -6.24 18.98
CA VAL A 28 -3.85 -5.72 18.69
C VAL A 28 -3.06 -6.68 17.79
N SER A 29 -3.14 -8.00 18.04
CA SER A 29 -2.47 -9.00 17.22
C SER A 29 -3.02 -9.07 15.79
N ALA A 30 -4.34 -9.02 15.62
CA ALA A 30 -4.97 -9.00 14.31
C ALA A 30 -4.63 -7.71 13.54
N TYR A 31 -4.62 -6.58 14.23
CA TYR A 31 -4.23 -5.29 13.65
C TYR A 31 -2.76 -5.29 13.17
N ILE A 32 -1.84 -5.84 13.97
CA ILE A 32 -0.43 -5.94 13.58
C ILE A 32 -0.26 -6.82 12.33
N LEU A 33 -0.91 -7.99 12.29
CA LEU A 33 -0.87 -8.86 11.12
C LEU A 33 -1.42 -8.16 9.87
N TYR A 34 -2.59 -7.53 10.00
CA TYR A 34 -3.20 -6.74 8.94
C TYR A 34 -2.27 -5.62 8.44
N ALA A 35 -1.64 -4.88 9.35
CA ALA A 35 -0.70 -3.81 8.98
C ALA A 35 0.52 -4.36 8.23
N THR A 36 1.04 -5.52 8.60
CA THR A 36 2.17 -6.15 7.89
C THR A 36 1.78 -6.68 6.51
N GLU A 37 0.52 -7.09 6.32
CA GLU A 37 0.01 -7.47 4.99
C GLU A 37 -0.16 -6.25 4.10
N LEU A 38 -0.75 -5.18 4.63
CA LEU A 38 -0.84 -3.90 3.92
C LEU A 38 0.53 -3.40 3.47
N GLU A 39 1.55 -3.47 4.32
CA GLU A 39 2.91 -3.04 3.98
C GLU A 39 3.49 -3.82 2.78
N ARG A 40 3.13 -5.11 2.62
CA ARG A 40 3.53 -5.90 1.45
C ARG A 40 2.81 -5.47 0.17
N ASP A 41 1.55 -5.08 0.28
CA ASP A 41 0.72 -4.70 -0.86
C ASP A 41 0.90 -3.24 -1.28
N LEU A 42 1.51 -2.41 -0.42
CA LEU A 42 1.87 -1.04 -0.76
C LEU A 42 2.96 -1.04 -1.84
N ILE A 43 2.62 -0.49 -3.00
CA ILE A 43 3.57 -0.24 -4.08
C ILE A 43 4.67 0.68 -3.53
N GLN A 44 5.92 0.26 -3.69
CA GLN A 44 7.08 1.04 -3.26
C GLN A 44 7.13 2.38 -4.01
N GLU A 45 7.48 3.45 -3.31
CA GLU A 45 7.52 4.81 -3.87
C GLU A 45 8.41 4.89 -5.14
N ASP A 46 9.56 4.21 -5.10
CA ASP A 46 10.48 4.12 -6.22
C ASP A 46 9.85 3.47 -7.45
N GLU A 47 8.97 2.49 -7.26
CA GLU A 47 8.27 1.82 -8.34
C GLU A 47 7.22 2.75 -8.98
N ILE A 48 6.51 3.53 -8.16
CA ILE A 48 5.57 4.57 -8.63
C ILE A 48 6.33 5.60 -9.46
N LEU A 49 7.45 6.11 -8.95
CA LEU A 49 8.27 7.11 -9.64
C LEU A 49 8.85 6.56 -10.95
N ALA A 50 9.32 5.31 -10.96
CA ALA A 50 9.82 4.67 -12.17
C ALA A 50 8.72 4.51 -13.23
N ARG A 51 7.52 4.07 -12.82
CA ARG A 51 6.35 3.95 -13.72
C ARG A 51 5.92 5.31 -14.28
N ALA A 52 5.91 6.35 -13.46
CA ALA A 52 5.55 7.72 -13.89
C ALA A 52 6.56 8.26 -14.93
N LYS A 53 7.86 8.16 -14.66
CA LYS A 53 8.91 8.58 -15.60
C LYS A 53 8.85 7.81 -16.92
N LYS A 54 8.56 6.50 -16.85
CA LYS A 54 8.36 5.69 -18.05
C LYS A 54 7.14 6.14 -18.86
N ALA A 55 6.02 6.41 -18.20
CA ALA A 55 4.81 6.89 -18.85
C ALA A 55 5.05 8.24 -19.56
N GLU A 56 5.77 9.16 -18.92
CA GLU A 56 6.15 10.44 -19.52
C GLU A 56 7.03 10.25 -20.77
N LYS A 57 8.04 9.36 -20.69
CA LYS A 57 8.89 9.02 -21.83
C LYS A 57 8.11 8.38 -22.97
N ASP A 58 7.21 7.44 -22.66
CA ASP A 58 6.37 6.77 -23.66
C ASP A 58 5.42 7.78 -24.34
N TYR A 59 4.89 8.75 -23.59
CA TYR A 59 4.12 9.86 -24.15
C TYR A 59 4.94 10.71 -25.13
N GLN A 60 6.14 11.15 -24.72
CA GLN A 60 7.05 11.93 -25.56
C GLN A 60 7.48 11.17 -26.83
N GLN A 61 7.62 9.85 -26.74
CA GLN A 61 7.94 8.98 -27.87
C GLN A 61 6.74 8.64 -28.77
N GLY A 62 5.55 9.15 -28.46
CA GLY A 62 4.33 8.86 -29.22
C GLY A 62 3.84 7.42 -29.06
N LYS A 63 4.29 6.68 -28.04
CA LYS A 63 3.82 5.33 -27.70
C LYS A 63 2.49 5.39 -26.96
N THR A 64 1.52 6.07 -27.56
CA THR A 64 0.20 6.30 -26.99
C THR A 64 -0.88 5.74 -27.91
N LYS A 65 -1.99 5.29 -27.32
CA LYS A 65 -3.19 4.90 -28.07
C LYS A 65 -4.06 6.14 -28.22
N LYS A 66 -4.23 6.64 -29.45
CA LYS A 66 -5.16 7.73 -29.72
C LYS A 66 -6.59 7.18 -29.71
N LEU A 67 -7.37 7.55 -28.71
CA LEU A 67 -8.78 7.18 -28.59
C LEU A 67 -9.64 8.25 -29.27
N LYS A 68 -10.77 7.84 -29.87
CA LYS A 68 -11.72 8.78 -30.48
C LYS A 68 -12.70 9.32 -29.45
N SER A 69 -12.96 8.54 -28.40
CA SER A 69 -13.81 8.89 -27.28
C SER A 69 -13.39 8.15 -26.01
N LEU A 70 -13.91 8.58 -24.86
CA LEU A 70 -13.74 7.86 -23.60
C LEU A 70 -14.33 6.44 -23.63
N ALA A 71 -15.35 6.19 -24.47
CA ALA A 71 -15.94 4.86 -24.62
C ALA A 71 -14.94 3.83 -25.21
N ASP A 72 -13.90 4.29 -25.91
CA ASP A 72 -12.88 3.42 -26.48
C ASP A 72 -11.83 2.96 -25.45
N LEU A 73 -11.90 3.45 -24.21
CA LEU A 73 -11.00 3.06 -23.12
C LEU A 73 -11.27 1.63 -22.62
N MET A 74 -12.54 1.20 -22.68
CA MET A 74 -12.99 -0.10 -22.16
C MET A 74 -13.05 -1.21 -23.23
N LYS A 75 -12.56 -0.93 -24.45
CA LYS A 75 -12.47 -1.88 -25.57
C LYS A 75 -11.01 -2.26 -25.87
#